data_AF-T0ZNY4-F1
#
_entry.id   AF-T0ZNY4-F1
#
_cell.length_a   1.000
_cell.length_b   1.000
_cell.length_c   1.000
_cell.angle_alpha   90.00
_cell.angle_beta   90.00
_cell.angle_gamma   90.00
#
_symmetry.space_group_name_H-M   'P 1'
#
loop_
_entity.id
_entity.type
_entity.pdbx_description
1 polymer ?
#
loop_
_entity_poly.entity_id
_entity_poly.type
_entity_poly.pdbx_seq_one_letter_code
_entity_poly.pdbx_strand_id
1 'polypeptide(L)'
;LEADGSSMGVGTALGLINQALDEVLAEQEGEFDSDTRWAVTWFDEHGFEEGSYGDAETLSKAKVTSVDHLKERGVVVSGAGKVRLTSREHILGALNSHDGGVSAWALTQGLVHALQAFGEETTAAALVPHSNMSETVRDLAYRLYVTSERHGWTKDALSFNNLVTSWPEILRLVADLRQHGRQETLL
;
A
#
# COMPACT_ATOMS: atom_id res chain seq x y z
N LEU A 1 13.39 -11.29 27.41
CA LEU A 1 13.45 -11.21 28.88
C LEU A 1 14.10 -9.88 29.18
N GLU A 2 13.35 -8.95 29.78
CA GLU A 2 13.90 -7.68 30.24
C GLU A 2 14.88 -7.92 31.40
N ALA A 3 15.79 -6.98 31.63
CA ALA A 3 16.83 -7.08 32.65
C ALA A 3 16.31 -7.11 34.10
N ASP A 4 14.99 -7.05 34.33
CA ASP A 4 14.34 -7.06 35.64
C ASP A 4 13.52 -8.33 35.97
N GLY A 5 13.44 -9.31 35.05
CA GLY A 5 12.75 -10.57 35.30
C GLY A 5 11.21 -10.51 35.28
N SER A 6 10.60 -9.41 34.84
CA SER A 6 9.16 -9.36 34.56
C SER A 6 8.79 -10.03 33.23
N SER A 7 7.58 -10.62 33.15
CA SER A 7 7.05 -11.20 31.91
C SER A 7 6.94 -10.08 30.87
N MET A 8 7.60 -10.26 29.72
CA MET A 8 7.50 -9.33 28.59
C MET A 8 6.01 -9.07 28.31
N GLY A 9 5.59 -7.80 28.38
CA GLY A 9 4.23 -7.43 28.01
C GLY A 9 4.01 -7.82 26.54
N VAL A 10 2.84 -8.36 26.21
CA VAL A 10 2.48 -8.73 24.84
C VAL A 10 2.73 -7.57 23.85
N GLY A 11 2.60 -6.32 24.31
CA GLY A 11 2.96 -5.11 23.55
C GLY A 11 4.46 -4.93 23.26
N THR A 12 5.35 -5.29 24.19
CA THR A 12 6.81 -5.22 23.98
C THR A 12 7.27 -6.32 23.01
N ALA A 13 6.68 -7.51 23.12
CA ALA A 13 6.95 -8.61 22.19
C ALA A 13 6.47 -8.28 20.76
N LEU A 14 5.29 -7.67 20.60
CA LEU A 14 4.80 -7.20 19.31
C LEU A 14 5.62 -6.03 18.76
N GLY A 15 6.07 -5.11 19.63
CA GLY A 15 6.96 -4.00 19.26
C GLY A 15 8.33 -4.47 18.76
N LEU A 16 8.93 -5.48 19.39
CA LEU A 16 10.20 -6.07 18.93
C LEU A 16 10.04 -6.88 17.64
N ILE A 17 8.89 -7.56 17.45
CA ILE A 17 8.56 -8.23 16.19
C ILE A 17 8.40 -7.19 15.07
N ASN A 18 7.64 -6.12 15.30
CA ASN A 18 7.45 -5.06 14.31
C ASN A 18 8.77 -4.33 13.97
N GLN A 19 9.67 -4.15 14.94
CA GLN A 19 10.97 -3.50 14.72
C GLN A 19 11.95 -4.36 13.91
N ALA A 20 12.00 -5.68 14.16
CA ALA A 20 12.79 -6.60 13.33
C ALA A 20 12.19 -6.74 11.91
N LEU A 21 10.86 -6.63 11.78
CA LEU A 21 10.20 -6.56 10.48
C LEU A 21 10.46 -5.23 9.76
N ASP A 22 10.52 -4.09 10.44
CA ASP A 22 10.85 -2.79 9.84
C ASP A 22 12.22 -2.80 9.15
N GLU A 23 13.22 -3.45 9.77
CA GLU A 23 14.56 -3.62 9.16
C GLU A 23 14.51 -4.48 7.90
N VAL A 24 13.75 -5.59 7.91
CA VAL A 24 13.55 -6.46 6.74
C VAL A 24 12.78 -5.75 5.62
N LEU A 25 11.77 -4.93 5.96
CA LEU A 25 10.95 -4.21 4.99
C LEU A 25 11.67 -2.99 4.39
N ALA A 26 12.63 -2.42 5.12
CA ALA A 26 13.53 -1.40 4.60
C ALA A 26 14.47 -1.98 3.53
N GLU A 27 14.95 -3.22 3.71
CA GLU A 27 15.74 -3.94 2.70
C GLU A 27 14.93 -4.23 1.42
N GLN A 28 13.60 -4.41 1.53
CA GLN A 28 12.68 -4.61 0.41
C GLN A 28 12.33 -3.35 -0.38
N GLU A 29 12.81 -2.15 0.04
CA GLU A 29 12.50 -0.93 -0.70
C GLU A 29 12.99 -0.98 -2.15
N GLY A 30 14.06 -1.75 -2.44
CA GLY A 30 14.56 -1.98 -3.80
C GLY A 30 13.65 -2.81 -4.71
N GLU A 31 12.68 -3.54 -4.15
CA GLU A 31 11.74 -4.38 -4.90
C GLU A 31 10.52 -3.60 -5.40
N PHE A 32 10.27 -2.43 -4.82
CA PHE A 32 9.19 -1.55 -5.24
C PHE A 32 9.52 -0.74 -6.49
N ASP A 33 8.51 -0.52 -7.33
CA ASP A 33 8.59 0.40 -8.46
C ASP A 33 8.90 1.84 -8.00
N SER A 34 9.41 2.68 -8.90
CA SER A 34 9.80 4.07 -8.59
C SER A 34 8.67 4.89 -7.97
N ASP A 35 7.44 4.69 -8.44
CA ASP A 35 6.29 5.46 -7.97
C ASP A 35 5.92 5.06 -6.55
N THR A 36 5.94 3.76 -6.27
CA THR A 36 5.73 3.23 -4.92
C THR A 36 6.80 3.71 -3.95
N ARG A 37 8.08 3.67 -4.32
CA ARG A 37 9.16 4.18 -3.45
C ARG A 37 8.99 5.67 -3.15
N TRP A 38 8.60 6.47 -4.14
CA TRP A 38 8.30 7.88 -3.94
C TRP A 38 7.13 8.07 -2.97
N ALA A 39 6.02 7.36 -3.22
CA ALA A 39 4.80 7.51 -2.43
C ALA A 39 4.98 7.06 -0.98
N VAL A 40 5.78 6.02 -0.73
CA VAL A 40 6.11 5.56 0.62
C VAL A 40 6.94 6.60 1.39
N THR A 41 7.97 7.20 0.75
CA THR A 41 8.75 8.27 1.39
C THR A 41 7.88 9.50 1.66
N TRP A 42 7.04 9.90 0.69
CA TRP A 42 6.12 11.01 0.89
C TRP A 42 5.12 10.75 2.01
N PHE A 43 4.55 9.54 2.05
CA PHE A 43 3.62 9.12 3.09
C PHE A 43 4.26 9.15 4.48
N ASP A 44 5.50 8.71 4.63
CA ASP A 44 6.19 8.75 5.93
C ASP A 44 6.43 10.19 6.42
N GLU A 45 6.69 11.13 5.51
CA GLU A 45 6.96 12.53 5.86
C GLU A 45 5.67 13.36 6.07
N HIS A 46 4.64 13.12 5.26
CA HIS A 46 3.48 14.00 5.15
C HIS A 46 2.13 13.29 5.37
N GLY A 47 2.12 11.96 5.44
CA GLY A 47 0.88 11.19 5.35
C GLY A 47 0.15 11.48 4.04
N PHE A 48 -1.18 11.66 4.10
CA PHE A 48 -2.00 12.08 2.96
C PHE A 48 -2.16 13.60 2.83
N GLU A 49 -1.54 14.38 3.71
CA GLU A 49 -1.66 15.83 3.74
C GLU A 49 -0.81 16.51 2.65
N GLU A 50 -1.02 17.81 2.47
CA GLU A 50 -0.29 18.62 1.50
C GLU A 50 1.14 18.96 1.97
N GLY A 51 2.11 18.74 1.09
CA GLY A 51 3.48 19.21 1.19
C GLY A 51 3.85 20.20 0.07
N SER A 52 5.08 20.70 0.07
CA SER A 52 5.53 21.66 -0.94
C SER A 52 5.90 20.97 -2.25
N TYR A 53 5.64 21.63 -3.39
CA TYR A 53 6.07 21.11 -4.69
C TYR A 53 7.61 20.97 -4.78
N GLY A 54 8.37 21.84 -4.11
CA GLY A 54 9.84 21.78 -4.13
C GLY A 54 10.39 20.51 -3.46
N ASP A 55 9.79 20.10 -2.33
CA ASP A 55 10.15 18.86 -1.65
C ASP A 55 9.76 17.65 -2.52
N ALA A 56 8.56 17.71 -3.12
CA ALA A 56 8.07 16.67 -4.03
C ALA A 56 8.99 16.48 -5.23
N GLU A 57 9.40 17.58 -5.88
CA GLU A 57 10.30 17.56 -7.04
C GLU A 57 11.69 17.01 -6.68
N THR A 58 12.21 17.39 -5.51
CA THR A 58 13.50 16.88 -5.00
C THR A 58 13.42 15.37 -4.78
N LEU A 59 12.34 14.90 -4.13
CA LEU A 59 12.10 13.49 -3.91
C LEU A 59 11.91 12.71 -5.21
N SER A 60 11.21 13.28 -6.21
CA SER A 60 11.01 12.63 -7.51
C SER A 60 12.34 12.36 -8.23
N LYS A 61 13.26 13.32 -8.21
CA LYS A 61 14.60 13.14 -8.77
C LYS A 61 15.37 12.02 -8.06
N ALA A 62 15.29 11.97 -6.73
CA ALA A 62 15.96 10.95 -5.92
C ALA A 62 15.42 9.53 -6.19
N LYS A 63 14.12 9.39 -6.49
CA LYS A 63 13.48 8.09 -6.76
C LYS A 63 13.37 7.75 -8.26
N VAL A 64 14.01 8.54 -9.13
CA VAL A 64 14.04 8.34 -10.59
C VAL A 64 12.63 8.35 -11.19
N THR A 65 11.83 9.35 -10.82
CA THR A 65 10.47 9.61 -11.35
C THR A 65 10.26 11.13 -11.54
N SER A 66 9.04 11.57 -11.83
CA SER A 66 8.68 12.99 -11.89
C SER A 66 7.28 13.24 -11.29
N VAL A 67 7.04 14.44 -10.77
CA VAL A 67 5.71 14.81 -10.22
C VAL A 67 4.62 14.74 -11.28
N ASP A 68 4.93 15.12 -12.53
CA ASP A 68 3.99 15.02 -13.65
C ASP A 68 3.65 13.56 -13.97
N HIS A 69 4.65 12.68 -14.02
CA HIS A 69 4.43 11.24 -14.19
C HIS A 69 3.57 10.66 -13.07
N LEU A 70 3.89 10.97 -11.80
CA LEU A 70 3.11 10.52 -10.65
C LEU A 70 1.66 11.03 -10.71
N LYS A 71 1.44 12.24 -11.23
CA LYS A 71 0.12 12.82 -11.42
C LYS A 71 -0.66 12.10 -12.54
N GLU A 72 -0.01 11.86 -13.68
CA GLU A 72 -0.59 11.10 -14.80
C GLU A 72 -0.99 9.67 -14.39
N ARG A 73 -0.20 9.07 -13.50
CA ARG A 73 -0.40 7.76 -12.88
C ARG A 73 -1.43 7.77 -11.75
N GLY A 74 -1.98 8.93 -11.40
CA GLY A 74 -2.95 9.09 -10.32
C GLY A 74 -2.39 8.86 -8.91
N VAL A 75 -1.06 8.83 -8.72
CA VAL A 75 -0.41 8.65 -7.41
C VAL A 75 -0.50 9.92 -6.57
N VAL A 76 -0.39 11.09 -7.22
CA VAL A 76 -0.43 12.39 -6.56
C VAL A 76 -1.42 13.35 -7.20
N VAL A 77 -1.87 14.31 -6.41
CA VAL A 77 -2.50 15.54 -6.87
C VAL A 77 -1.51 16.68 -6.68
N SER A 78 -1.27 17.45 -7.74
CA SER A 78 -0.36 18.60 -7.74
C SER A 78 -1.05 19.83 -8.32
N GLY A 79 -0.99 20.95 -7.58
CA GLY A 79 -1.59 22.24 -7.93
C GLY A 79 -1.25 23.34 -6.91
N ALA A 80 -1.29 24.60 -7.34
CA ALA A 80 -1.03 25.77 -6.47
C ALA A 80 0.28 25.71 -5.65
N GLY A 81 1.34 25.07 -6.19
CA GLY A 81 2.62 24.90 -5.50
C GLY A 81 2.60 23.85 -4.37
N LYS A 82 1.53 23.04 -4.29
CA LYS A 82 1.33 21.98 -3.32
C LYS A 82 1.20 20.63 -4.01
N VAL A 83 1.60 19.58 -3.30
CA VAL A 83 1.49 18.18 -3.71
C VAL A 83 0.93 17.39 -2.55
N ARG A 84 0.08 16.41 -2.82
CA ARG A 84 -0.37 15.41 -1.85
C ARG A 84 -0.60 14.07 -2.54
N LEU A 85 -0.66 13.00 -1.76
CA LEU A 85 -1.10 11.70 -2.26
C LEU A 85 -2.58 11.76 -2.69
N THR A 86 -2.91 11.02 -3.74
CA THR A 86 -4.29 10.85 -4.18
C THR A 86 -5.07 10.09 -3.11
N SER A 87 -6.30 10.55 -2.85
CA SER A 87 -7.19 9.90 -1.87
C SER A 87 -7.64 8.53 -2.37
N ARG A 88 -7.74 7.55 -1.46
CA ARG A 88 -8.00 6.13 -1.78
C ARG A 88 -9.25 5.91 -2.64
N GLU A 89 -10.31 6.68 -2.37
CA GLU A 89 -11.59 6.65 -3.08
C GLU A 89 -11.48 7.01 -4.56
N HIS A 90 -10.45 7.78 -4.95
CA HIS A 90 -10.22 8.15 -6.34
C HIS A 90 -9.33 7.17 -7.09
N ILE A 91 -8.72 6.19 -6.40
CA ILE A 91 -7.74 5.27 -6.99
C ILE A 91 -8.41 4.04 -7.61
N LEU A 92 -9.46 3.49 -7.00
CA LEU A 92 -10.09 2.23 -7.47
C LEU A 92 -10.63 2.34 -8.90
N GLY A 93 -11.21 3.48 -9.29
CA GLY A 93 -11.68 3.71 -10.66
C GLY A 93 -10.58 3.85 -11.71
N ALA A 94 -9.33 4.05 -11.28
CA ALA A 94 -8.18 4.30 -12.17
C ALA A 94 -7.29 3.07 -12.38
N LEU A 95 -7.47 1.99 -11.61
CA LEU A 95 -6.60 0.79 -11.67
C LEU A 95 -6.53 0.13 -13.06
N ASN A 96 -7.55 0.33 -13.91
CA ASN A 96 -7.64 -0.26 -15.25
C ASN A 96 -7.39 0.74 -16.40
N SER A 97 -6.97 1.97 -16.10
CA SER A 97 -7.11 3.11 -17.01
C SER A 97 -5.80 3.63 -17.61
N HIS A 98 -4.64 3.07 -17.24
CA HIS A 98 -3.33 3.65 -17.60
C HIS A 98 -2.45 2.70 -18.42
N ASP A 99 -1.99 3.21 -19.57
CA ASP A 99 -0.91 2.61 -20.36
C ASP A 99 0.39 2.67 -19.53
N GLY A 100 0.84 1.52 -19.03
CA GLY A 100 2.04 1.42 -18.18
C GLY A 100 1.89 0.54 -16.94
N GLY A 101 0.74 -0.11 -16.75
CA GLY A 101 0.48 -0.98 -15.59
C GLY A 101 0.20 -0.19 -14.31
N VAL A 102 -0.16 -0.89 -13.24
CA VAL A 102 -0.46 -0.29 -11.93
C VAL A 102 0.77 -0.33 -11.02
N SER A 103 1.03 0.72 -10.24
CA SER A 103 2.07 0.67 -9.21
C SER A 103 1.59 -0.12 -7.99
N ALA A 104 2.51 -0.69 -7.22
CA ALA A 104 2.13 -1.38 -5.99
C ALA A 104 1.39 -0.44 -5.03
N TRP A 105 1.79 0.84 -4.96
CA TRP A 105 1.09 1.88 -4.21
C TRP A 105 -0.37 2.03 -4.62
N ALA A 106 -0.64 2.28 -5.91
CA ALA A 106 -1.99 2.50 -6.39
C ALA A 106 -2.87 1.27 -6.14
N LEU A 107 -2.34 0.07 -6.41
CA LEU A 107 -3.06 -1.17 -6.16
C LEU A 107 -3.37 -1.34 -4.66
N THR A 108 -2.41 -1.15 -3.75
CA THR A 108 -2.64 -1.23 -2.30
C THR A 108 -3.72 -0.26 -1.84
N GLN A 109 -3.66 1.01 -2.25
CA GLN A 109 -4.70 1.99 -1.86
C GLN A 109 -6.08 1.63 -2.43
N GLY A 110 -6.12 1.16 -3.67
CA GLY A 110 -7.35 0.68 -4.30
C GLY A 110 -7.96 -0.51 -3.56
N LEU A 111 -7.16 -1.49 -3.14
CA LEU A 111 -7.64 -2.65 -2.38
C LEU A 111 -8.09 -2.26 -0.97
N VAL A 112 -7.42 -1.33 -0.29
CA VAL A 112 -7.91 -0.79 0.99
C VAL A 112 -9.29 -0.17 0.81
N HIS A 113 -9.47 0.65 -0.23
CA HIS A 113 -10.76 1.25 -0.52
C HIS A 113 -11.82 0.20 -0.86
N ALA A 114 -11.48 -0.77 -1.72
CA ALA A 114 -12.38 -1.85 -2.10
C ALA A 114 -12.85 -2.66 -0.89
N LEU A 115 -11.94 -2.97 0.03
CA LEU A 115 -12.26 -3.71 1.24
C LEU A 115 -13.21 -2.93 2.15
N GLN A 116 -12.94 -1.64 2.34
CA GLN A 116 -13.75 -0.76 3.20
C GLN A 116 -15.15 -0.51 2.64
N ALA A 117 -15.28 -0.33 1.33
CA ALA A 117 -16.54 0.06 0.69
C ALA A 117 -17.36 -1.14 0.21
N PHE A 118 -16.72 -2.25 -0.19
CA PHE A 118 -17.36 -3.34 -0.93
C PHE A 118 -16.97 -4.74 -0.47
N GLY A 119 -16.11 -4.88 0.54
CA GLY A 119 -15.75 -6.15 1.16
C GLY A 119 -14.74 -7.00 0.39
N GLU A 120 -14.52 -8.22 0.91
CA GLU A 120 -13.43 -9.13 0.49
C GLU A 120 -13.61 -9.65 -0.94
N GLU A 121 -14.85 -9.94 -1.37
CA GLU A 121 -15.13 -10.42 -2.75
C GLU A 121 -14.71 -9.41 -3.82
N THR A 122 -15.10 -8.14 -3.64
CA THR A 122 -14.74 -7.05 -4.58
C THR A 122 -13.23 -6.81 -4.55
N THR A 123 -12.62 -6.90 -3.37
CA THR A 123 -11.17 -6.77 -3.20
C THR A 123 -10.42 -7.88 -3.93
N ALA A 124 -10.89 -9.13 -3.80
CA ALA A 124 -10.35 -10.27 -4.52
C ALA A 124 -10.48 -10.10 -6.04
N ALA A 125 -11.66 -9.70 -6.52
CA ALA A 125 -11.89 -9.44 -7.94
C ALA A 125 -10.94 -8.36 -8.50
N ALA A 126 -10.69 -7.29 -7.74
CA ALA A 126 -9.74 -6.25 -8.11
C ALA A 126 -8.27 -6.73 -8.11
N LEU A 127 -7.92 -7.73 -7.28
CA LEU A 127 -6.57 -8.30 -7.24
C LEU A 127 -6.32 -9.34 -8.35
N VAL A 128 -7.35 -10.02 -8.88
CA VAL A 128 -7.22 -11.07 -9.89
C VAL A 128 -6.31 -10.66 -11.08
N PRO A 129 -6.50 -9.50 -11.74
CA PRO A 129 -5.67 -9.06 -12.85
C PRO A 129 -4.21 -8.79 -12.47
N HIS A 130 -3.95 -8.55 -11.18
CA HIS A 130 -2.66 -8.16 -10.62
C HIS A 130 -2.09 -9.20 -9.65
N SER A 131 -2.50 -10.47 -9.81
CA SER A 131 -2.10 -11.54 -8.90
C SER A 131 -0.59 -11.74 -8.76
N ASN A 132 0.21 -11.35 -9.76
CA ASN A 132 1.67 -11.34 -9.72
C ASN A 132 2.25 -10.31 -8.72
N MET A 133 1.48 -9.32 -8.29
CA MET A 133 1.86 -8.29 -7.32
C MET A 133 1.34 -8.57 -5.91
N SER A 134 0.71 -9.72 -5.69
CA SER A 134 0.02 -10.04 -4.43
C SER A 134 0.94 -9.95 -3.21
N GLU A 135 2.11 -10.57 -3.25
CA GLU A 135 3.07 -10.52 -2.14
C GLU A 135 3.56 -9.08 -1.90
N THR A 136 3.96 -8.38 -2.97
CA THR A 136 4.39 -6.98 -2.93
C THR A 136 3.35 -6.05 -2.30
N VAL A 137 2.06 -6.23 -2.62
CA VAL A 137 0.97 -5.44 -2.08
C VAL A 137 0.74 -5.72 -0.60
N ARG A 138 0.78 -7.00 -0.19
CA ARG A 138 0.64 -7.39 1.21
C ARG A 138 1.76 -6.79 2.06
N ASP A 139 2.99 -6.92 1.58
CA ASP A 139 4.18 -6.47 2.29
C ASP A 139 4.19 -4.93 2.37
N LEU A 140 3.76 -4.24 1.30
CA LEU A 140 3.52 -2.80 1.32
C LEU A 140 2.44 -2.40 2.32
N ALA A 141 1.29 -3.10 2.36
CA ALA A 141 0.22 -2.80 3.32
C ALA A 141 0.70 -2.93 4.76
N TYR A 142 1.49 -3.96 5.07
CA TYR A 142 2.09 -4.11 6.38
C TYR A 142 3.09 -2.99 6.71
N ARG A 143 3.96 -2.60 5.78
CA ARG A 143 4.87 -1.45 5.97
C ARG A 143 4.12 -0.14 6.27
N LEU A 144 3.01 0.10 5.55
CA LEU A 144 2.19 1.29 5.77
C LEU A 144 1.42 1.25 7.09
N TYR A 145 1.02 0.07 7.55
CA TYR A 145 0.49 -0.12 8.89
C TYR A 145 1.51 0.27 9.96
N VAL A 146 2.74 -0.25 9.90
CA VAL A 146 3.77 0.06 10.91
C VAL A 146 4.16 1.54 10.88
N THR A 147 4.27 2.13 9.68
CA THR A 147 4.50 3.58 9.52
C THR A 147 3.38 4.38 10.18
N SER A 148 2.12 3.98 9.97
CA SER A 148 0.96 4.66 10.55
C SER A 148 0.92 4.52 12.08
N GLU A 149 1.27 3.36 12.63
CA GLU A 149 1.40 3.16 14.09
C GLU A 149 2.48 4.06 14.69
N ARG A 150 3.65 4.13 14.05
CA ARG A 150 4.77 4.99 14.48
C ARG A 150 4.39 6.47 14.55
N HIS A 151 3.60 6.95 13.59
CA HIS A 151 3.12 8.34 13.54
C HIS A 151 1.83 8.58 14.35
N GLY A 152 1.18 7.52 14.86
CA GLY A 152 -0.11 7.63 15.54
C GLY A 152 -1.30 7.93 14.62
N TRP A 153 -1.19 7.63 13.32
CA TRP A 153 -2.28 7.78 12.34
C TRP A 153 -3.28 6.62 12.44
N THR A 154 -4.07 6.61 13.51
CA THR A 154 -4.93 5.48 13.89
C THR A 154 -5.89 5.03 12.78
N LYS A 155 -6.47 5.96 12.01
CA LYS A 155 -7.39 5.62 10.92
C LYS A 155 -6.69 4.87 9.79
N ASP A 156 -5.47 5.30 9.43
CA ASP A 156 -4.68 4.68 8.39
C ASP A 156 -4.13 3.33 8.84
N ALA A 157 -3.62 3.26 10.07
CA ALA A 157 -3.19 2.01 10.70
C ALA A 157 -4.31 0.96 10.67
N LEU A 158 -5.53 1.31 11.12
CA LEU A 158 -6.68 0.41 11.06
C LEU A 158 -7.00 -0.04 9.63
N SER A 159 -6.95 0.89 8.67
CA SER A 159 -7.25 0.60 7.27
C SER A 159 -6.28 -0.43 6.68
N PHE A 160 -4.98 -0.24 6.89
CA PHE A 160 -3.95 -1.18 6.41
C PHE A 160 -3.96 -2.51 7.18
N ASN A 161 -4.20 -2.47 8.50
CA ASN A 161 -4.31 -3.68 9.31
C ASN A 161 -5.47 -4.58 8.87
N ASN A 162 -6.62 -3.98 8.53
CA ASN A 162 -7.76 -4.72 8.02
C ASN A 162 -7.41 -5.45 6.71
N LEU A 163 -6.70 -4.78 5.79
CA LEU A 163 -6.27 -5.41 4.54
C LEU A 163 -5.33 -6.60 4.78
N VAL A 164 -4.34 -6.45 5.66
CA VAL A 164 -3.42 -7.53 6.04
C VAL A 164 -4.16 -8.69 6.70
N THR A 165 -5.13 -8.39 7.58
CA THR A 165 -5.92 -9.39 8.32
C THR A 165 -6.84 -10.19 7.39
N SER A 166 -7.51 -9.53 6.44
CA SER A 166 -8.37 -10.18 5.44
C SER A 166 -7.59 -10.89 4.32
N TRP A 167 -6.27 -10.72 4.24
CA TRP A 167 -5.46 -11.20 3.13
C TRP A 167 -5.59 -12.72 2.83
N PRO A 168 -5.60 -13.63 3.83
CA PRO A 168 -5.77 -15.06 3.57
C PRO A 168 -7.09 -15.39 2.86
N GLU A 169 -8.19 -14.74 3.25
CA GLU A 169 -9.49 -14.95 2.63
C GLU A 169 -9.56 -14.32 1.23
N ILE A 170 -8.99 -13.13 1.06
CA ILE A 170 -8.85 -12.49 -0.26
C ILE A 170 -8.10 -13.42 -1.22
N LEU A 171 -7.01 -14.06 -0.79
CA LEU A 171 -6.26 -15.02 -1.61
C LEU A 171 -7.07 -16.28 -1.95
N ARG A 172 -7.85 -16.80 -1.00
CA ARG A 172 -8.76 -17.92 -1.21
C ARG A 172 -9.79 -17.57 -2.30
N LEU A 173 -10.41 -16.40 -2.21
CA LEU A 173 -11.37 -15.89 -3.19
C LEU A 173 -10.74 -15.64 -4.57
N VAL A 174 -9.52 -15.09 -4.64
CA VAL A 174 -8.77 -14.95 -5.90
C VAL A 174 -8.56 -16.31 -6.56
N ALA A 175 -8.20 -17.33 -5.79
CA ALA A 175 -8.02 -18.69 -6.32
C ALA A 175 -9.34 -19.27 -6.86
N ASP A 176 -10.44 -19.10 -6.13
CA ASP A 176 -11.77 -19.53 -6.55
C ASP A 176 -12.21 -18.84 -7.85
N LEU A 177 -12.10 -17.51 -7.93
CA LEU A 177 -12.47 -16.72 -9.12
C LEU A 177 -11.68 -17.16 -10.36
N ARG A 178 -10.38 -17.44 -10.21
CA ARG A 178 -9.53 -17.92 -11.31
C ARG A 178 -9.87 -19.35 -11.73
N GLN A 179 -10.37 -20.19 -10.84
CA GLN A 179 -10.84 -21.52 -11.20
C GLN A 179 -12.14 -21.45 -12.03
N HIS A 180 -13.10 -20.64 -11.61
CA HIS A 180 -14.38 -20.48 -12.31
C HIS A 180 -14.21 -19.84 -13.70
N GLY A 181 -13.41 -18.77 -13.84
CA GLY A 181 -13.17 -18.14 -15.14
C GLY A 181 -12.45 -19.06 -16.15
N ARG A 182 -11.63 -20.01 -15.67
CA ARG A 182 -11.00 -21.03 -16.54
C ARG A 182 -11.98 -22.09 -17.03
N GLN A 183 -13.01 -22.42 -16.24
CA GLN A 183 -14.04 -23.39 -16.65
C GLN A 183 -14.98 -22.82 -17.71
N GLU A 184 -15.28 -21.52 -17.66
CA GLU A 184 -16.11 -20.85 -18.67
C GLU A 184 -15.41 -20.67 -20.04
N THR A 185 -14.08 -20.60 -20.07
CA THR A 185 -13.31 -20.45 -21.32
C THR A 185 -13.13 -21.79 -22.08
N LEU A 186 -13.45 -22.93 -21.44
CA LEU A 186 -13.27 -24.28 -21.99
C LEU A 186 -14.57 -24.88 -22.58
N LEU A 187 -15.67 -24.10 -22.63
CA LEU A 187 -16.97 -24.44 -23.20
C LEU A 187 -17.22 -23.64 -24.48
#